data_AF-A0A2A4YEL5-F1
#
_entry.id   AF-A0A2A4YEL5-F1
#
_cell.length_a   1.000
_cell.length_b   1.000
_cell.length_c   1.000
_cell.angle_alpha   90.00
_cell.angle_beta   90.00
_cell.angle_gamma   90.00
#
_symmetry.space_group_name_H-M   'P 1'
#
loop_
_entity.id
_entity.type
_entity.pdbx_description
1 polymer ?
#
loop_
_entity_poly.entity_id
_entity_poly.type
_entity_poly.pdbx_seq_one_letter_code
_entity_poly.pdbx_strand_id
1 'polypeptide(L)'
;MKNVWGVLILSLLFFSFDLPRSGIKKMDKTLAKLWPEQVITKKPISLTESTRNSLSFKLDKESLFSVSNNSKSKSYMFLSKGFGKMNEFDYMVVFDKDLSILKIKVLVYREEYGGEIGSSRWLKQFKGKTDPKTMKFGHDIQNISGATISARSLTEDVKKVTRQMIELRQKGII
;
A
#
# COMPACT_ATOMS: atom_id res chain seq x y z
N MET A 1 -13.04 17.18 -35.83
CA MET A 1 -12.88 16.91 -34.39
C MET A 1 -13.03 15.40 -34.20
N LYS A 2 -11.94 14.68 -33.92
CA LYS A 2 -11.96 13.20 -33.77
C LYS A 2 -11.87 12.87 -32.28
N ASN A 3 -12.96 12.34 -31.73
CA ASN A 3 -13.03 11.87 -30.35
C ASN A 3 -12.25 10.55 -30.25
N VAL A 4 -11.09 10.58 -29.60
CA VAL A 4 -10.33 9.36 -29.27
C VAL A 4 -10.82 8.88 -27.91
N TRP A 5 -11.67 7.85 -27.90
CA TRP A 5 -12.01 7.11 -26.70
C TRP A 5 -10.84 6.21 -26.32
N GLY A 6 -10.22 6.45 -25.16
CA GLY A 6 -9.14 5.63 -24.64
C GLY A 6 -9.63 4.23 -24.27
N VAL A 7 -9.07 3.21 -24.92
CA VAL A 7 -9.34 1.79 -24.63
C VAL A 7 -8.54 1.38 -23.39
N LEU A 8 -9.24 0.99 -22.32
CA LEU A 8 -8.64 0.40 -21.11
C LEU A 8 -8.48 -1.11 -21.32
N ILE A 9 -7.30 -1.56 -21.75
CA ILE A 9 -7.01 -3.00 -21.85
C ILE A 9 -6.64 -3.50 -20.45
N LEU A 10 -7.59 -4.17 -19.79
CA LEU A 10 -7.39 -4.83 -18.51
C LEU A 10 -6.98 -6.29 -18.75
N SER A 11 -5.68 -6.56 -18.81
CA SER A 11 -5.17 -7.94 -18.81
C SER A 11 -5.55 -8.62 -17.49
N LEU A 12 -6.35 -9.69 -17.53
CA LEU A 12 -6.63 -10.54 -16.38
C LEU A 12 -5.35 -11.29 -15.99
N LEU A 13 -4.61 -10.75 -15.02
CA LEU A 13 -3.63 -11.50 -14.25
C LEU A 13 -4.37 -12.04 -13.02
N PHE A 14 -4.24 -13.35 -12.77
CA PHE A 14 -4.79 -14.01 -11.59
C PHE A 14 -4.10 -13.47 -10.34
N PHE A 15 -4.78 -12.61 -9.58
CA PHE A 15 -4.21 -11.98 -8.40
C PHE A 15 -4.05 -13.02 -7.27
N SER A 16 -2.83 -13.25 -6.78
CA SER A 16 -2.55 -14.11 -5.61
C SER A 16 -2.77 -13.41 -4.27
N PHE A 17 -2.84 -12.07 -4.28
CA PHE A 17 -3.31 -11.31 -3.13
C PHE A 17 -4.85 -11.32 -3.16
N ASP A 18 -5.45 -12.16 -2.32
CA ASP A 18 -6.90 -12.43 -2.28
C ASP A 18 -7.71 -11.24 -1.73
N LEU A 19 -7.72 -10.16 -2.50
CA LEU A 19 -8.56 -9.00 -2.24
C LEU A 19 -9.95 -9.23 -2.85
N PRO A 20 -11.02 -9.04 -2.09
CA PRO A 20 -12.36 -9.01 -2.67
C PRO A 20 -12.47 -7.89 -3.70
N ARG A 21 -13.41 -8.02 -4.64
CA ARG A 21 -13.66 -7.03 -5.71
C ARG A 21 -13.82 -5.60 -5.18
N SER A 22 -14.40 -5.44 -3.99
CA SER A 22 -14.54 -4.15 -3.30
C SER A 22 -13.19 -3.53 -2.91
N GLY A 23 -12.24 -4.35 -2.47
CA GLY A 23 -10.86 -3.96 -2.16
C GLY A 23 -10.11 -3.53 -3.42
N ILE A 24 -10.18 -4.32 -4.50
CA ILE A 24 -9.57 -3.99 -5.80
C ILE A 24 -10.12 -2.66 -6.33
N LYS A 25 -11.45 -2.48 -6.34
CA LYS A 25 -12.08 -1.23 -6.75
C LYS A 25 -11.62 -0.03 -5.92
N LYS A 26 -11.44 -0.22 -4.60
CA LYS A 26 -10.99 0.84 -3.69
C LYS A 26 -9.51 1.18 -3.89
N MET A 27 -8.66 0.20 -4.18
CA MET A 27 -7.27 0.37 -4.58
C MET A 27 -7.18 1.22 -5.86
N ASP A 28 -7.86 0.80 -6.92
CA ASP A 28 -7.84 1.48 -8.22
C ASP A 28 -8.36 2.91 -8.14
N LYS A 29 -9.48 3.12 -7.43
CA LYS A 29 -10.02 4.47 -7.18
C LYS A 29 -9.04 5.34 -6.40
N THR A 30 -8.21 4.75 -5.53
CA THR A 30 -7.24 5.52 -4.75
C THR A 30 -6.03 5.90 -5.60
N LEU A 31 -5.52 5.01 -6.45
CA LEU A 31 -4.45 5.32 -7.39
C LEU A 31 -4.89 6.41 -8.38
N ALA A 32 -6.10 6.30 -8.95
CA ALA A 32 -6.66 7.30 -9.87
C ALA A 32 -6.79 8.70 -9.24
N LYS A 33 -6.97 8.78 -7.91
CA LYS A 33 -7.01 10.05 -7.18
C LYS A 33 -5.64 10.65 -6.90
N LEU A 34 -4.58 9.84 -6.85
CA LEU A 34 -3.22 10.34 -6.63
C LEU A 34 -2.66 11.01 -7.89
N TRP A 35 -3.02 10.49 -9.06
CA TRP A 35 -2.62 11.04 -10.35
C TRP A 35 -3.86 11.24 -11.24
N PRO A 36 -4.63 12.32 -11.00
CA PRO A 36 -5.77 12.67 -11.85
C PRO A 36 -5.35 12.78 -13.33
N GLU A 37 -6.22 12.34 -14.23
CA GLU A 37 -6.03 12.47 -15.69
C GLU A 37 -4.82 11.74 -16.27
N GLN A 38 -4.20 10.84 -15.49
CA GLN A 38 -3.06 10.04 -15.94
C GLN A 38 -3.45 8.57 -16.10
N VAL A 39 -2.93 7.95 -17.16
CA VAL A 39 -3.04 6.50 -17.34
C VAL A 39 -2.10 5.82 -16.36
N ILE A 40 -2.66 5.05 -15.43
CA ILE A 40 -1.91 4.35 -14.39
C ILE A 40 -1.70 2.90 -14.80
N THR A 41 -0.44 2.48 -14.83
CA THR A 41 -0.05 1.08 -15.03
C THR A 41 0.58 0.54 -13.75
N LYS A 42 -0.01 -0.53 -13.20
CA LYS A 42 0.51 -1.28 -12.06
C LYS A 42 1.09 -2.62 -12.55
N LYS A 43 2.36 -2.88 -12.28
CA LYS A 43 3.04 -4.13 -12.65
C LYS A 43 3.59 -4.81 -11.39
N PRO A 44 3.23 -6.08 -11.11
CA PRO A 44 3.79 -6.80 -9.97
C PRO A 44 5.31 -6.91 -10.13
N ILE A 45 6.03 -6.77 -9.01
CA ILE A 45 7.47 -6.98 -8.97
C ILE A 45 7.71 -8.44 -8.61
N SER A 46 7.95 -9.25 -9.64
CA SER A 46 8.26 -10.66 -9.47
C SER A 46 9.73 -10.84 -9.09
N LEU A 47 9.96 -11.53 -7.97
CA LEU A 47 11.30 -11.89 -7.49
C LEU A 47 11.61 -13.35 -7.81
N THR A 48 12.87 -13.62 -8.18
CA THR A 48 13.38 -14.99 -8.24
C THR A 48 13.41 -15.60 -6.84
N GLU A 49 13.35 -16.94 -6.73
CA GLU A 49 13.43 -17.62 -5.44
C GLU A 49 14.75 -17.30 -4.70
N SER A 50 15.87 -17.17 -5.43
CA SER A 50 17.16 -16.76 -4.85
C SER A 50 17.08 -15.37 -4.20
N THR A 51 16.47 -14.41 -4.89
CA THR A 51 16.29 -13.05 -4.37
C THR A 51 15.35 -13.05 -3.17
N ARG A 52 14.24 -13.79 -3.25
CA ARG A 52 13.26 -13.92 -2.15
C ARG A 52 13.89 -14.52 -0.90
N ASN A 53 14.72 -15.55 -1.05
CA ASN A 53 15.41 -16.21 0.06
C ASN A 53 16.52 -15.34 0.68
N SER A 54 16.99 -14.32 -0.04
CA SER A 54 17.98 -13.37 0.49
C SER A 54 17.38 -12.26 1.36
N LEU A 55 16.05 -12.08 1.34
CA LEU A 55 15.37 -11.04 2.11
C LEU A 55 15.28 -11.43 3.58
N SER A 56 15.37 -10.45 4.47
CA SER A 56 15.16 -10.65 5.92
C SER A 56 13.71 -10.98 6.29
N PHE A 57 12.80 -10.98 5.31
CA PHE A 57 11.37 -11.17 5.48
C PHE A 57 10.79 -11.97 4.31
N LYS A 58 9.63 -12.59 4.55
CA LYS A 58 8.85 -13.21 3.48
C LYS A 58 8.02 -12.16 2.76
N LEU A 59 8.19 -12.07 1.44
CA LEU A 59 7.36 -11.24 0.57
C LEU A 59 6.32 -12.13 -0.10
N ASP A 60 5.05 -11.86 0.17
CA ASP A 60 3.95 -12.57 -0.48
C ASP A 60 3.94 -12.30 -1.97
N LYS A 61 3.57 -13.31 -2.77
CA LYS A 61 3.41 -13.13 -4.21
C LYS A 61 2.41 -12.00 -4.48
N GLU A 62 2.80 -11.08 -5.36
CA GLU A 62 1.95 -9.97 -5.77
C GLU A 62 1.52 -9.04 -4.63
N SER A 63 2.34 -8.93 -3.58
CA SER A 63 2.20 -7.88 -2.57
C SER A 63 2.90 -6.58 -2.98
N LEU A 64 3.86 -6.63 -3.90
CA LEU A 64 4.67 -5.49 -4.32
C LEU A 64 4.46 -5.17 -5.81
N PHE A 65 4.21 -3.90 -6.10
CA PHE A 65 3.97 -3.41 -7.45
C PHE A 65 4.82 -2.17 -7.75
N SER A 66 5.32 -2.10 -8.98
CA SER A 66 5.74 -0.84 -9.57
C SER A 66 4.50 -0.16 -10.17
N VAL A 67 4.35 1.12 -9.87
CA VAL A 67 3.27 1.97 -10.38
C VAL A 67 3.91 3.03 -11.25
N SER A 68 3.45 3.14 -12.48
CA SER A 68 3.91 4.15 -13.42
C SER A 68 2.72 4.90 -14.00
N ASN A 69 2.92 6.18 -14.24
CA ASN A 69 2.00 7.02 -15.00
C ASN A 69 2.63 7.39 -16.36
N ASN A 70 1.83 7.99 -17.23
CA ASN A 70 2.25 8.48 -18.54
C ASN A 70 3.39 9.53 -18.47
N SER A 71 3.55 10.24 -17.35
CA SER A 71 4.71 11.12 -17.09
C SER A 71 5.99 10.37 -16.70
N LYS A 72 5.98 9.03 -16.71
CA LYS A 72 7.09 8.12 -16.36
C LYS A 72 7.62 8.29 -14.92
N SER A 73 6.87 8.93 -14.03
CA SER A 73 7.22 8.90 -12.60
C SER A 73 7.04 7.46 -12.08
N LYS A 74 8.07 6.96 -11.38
CA LYS A 74 8.09 5.62 -10.81
C LYS A 74 7.71 5.70 -9.35
N SER A 75 6.62 5.06 -8.99
CA SER A 75 6.14 4.91 -7.62
C SER A 75 6.02 3.42 -7.30
N TYR A 76 5.86 3.09 -6.03
CA TYR A 76 5.70 1.71 -5.59
C TYR A 76 4.43 1.57 -4.77
N MET A 77 3.77 0.42 -4.87
CA MET A 77 2.63 0.09 -4.04
C MET A 77 2.89 -1.24 -3.35
N PHE A 78 2.66 -1.28 -2.06
CA PHE A 78 2.77 -2.47 -1.22
C PHE A 78 1.41 -2.80 -0.61
N LEU A 79 0.91 -4.00 -0.86
CA LEU A 79 -0.28 -4.57 -0.23
C LEU A 79 0.14 -5.34 1.01
N SER A 80 -0.49 -5.05 2.14
CA SER A 80 -0.20 -5.74 3.39
C SER A 80 -1.45 -5.90 4.23
N LYS A 81 -1.29 -6.61 5.34
CA LYS A 81 -2.36 -6.95 6.27
C LYS A 81 -1.94 -6.59 7.69
N GLY A 82 -2.85 -5.93 8.38
CA GLY A 82 -2.75 -5.73 9.82
C GLY A 82 -3.83 -6.52 10.54
N PHE A 83 -3.65 -6.69 11.85
CA PHE A 83 -4.62 -7.36 12.72
C PHE A 83 -5.51 -6.34 13.43
N GLY A 84 -6.83 -6.51 13.34
CA GLY A 84 -7.78 -5.90 14.26
C GLY A 84 -7.81 -6.65 15.59
N LYS A 85 -8.97 -6.65 16.27
CA LYS A 85 -9.14 -7.40 17.51
C LYS A 85 -9.30 -8.91 17.27
N MET A 86 -9.96 -9.29 16.18
CA MET A 86 -10.39 -10.66 15.89
C MET A 86 -10.03 -11.14 14.48
N ASN A 87 -9.85 -10.23 13.53
CA ASN A 87 -9.67 -10.51 12.12
C ASN A 87 -8.58 -9.63 11.49
N GLU A 88 -8.06 -10.06 10.35
CA GLU A 88 -7.18 -9.24 9.52
C GLU A 88 -7.95 -8.16 8.75
N PHE A 89 -7.29 -7.02 8.54
CA PHE A 89 -7.70 -6.01 7.57
C PHE A 89 -6.63 -5.87 6.49
N ASP A 90 -7.06 -5.64 5.25
CA ASP A 90 -6.16 -5.41 4.12
C ASP A 90 -5.99 -3.92 3.90
N TYR A 91 -4.77 -3.51 3.60
CA TYR A 91 -4.47 -2.14 3.27
C TYR A 91 -3.35 -2.07 2.24
N MET A 92 -3.18 -0.88 1.68
CA MET A 92 -2.07 -0.58 0.79
C MET A 92 -1.30 0.64 1.28
N VAL A 93 -0.01 0.65 0.97
CA VAL A 93 0.87 1.82 1.07
C VAL A 93 1.39 2.14 -0.33
N VAL A 94 1.26 3.40 -0.73
CA VAL A 94 1.82 3.93 -1.96
C VAL A 94 3.01 4.81 -1.57
N PHE A 95 4.17 4.49 -2.13
CA PHE A 95 5.44 5.17 -1.93
C PHE A 95 5.83 5.93 -3.20
N ASP A 96 6.44 7.09 -3.00
CA ASP A 96 7.10 7.81 -4.10
C ASP A 96 8.46 7.16 -4.43
N LYS A 97 9.13 7.66 -5.46
CA LYS A 97 10.45 7.22 -5.89
C LYS A 97 11.49 7.31 -4.79
N ASP A 98 11.35 8.19 -3.81
CA ASP A 98 12.27 8.33 -2.67
C ASP A 98 11.90 7.44 -1.46
N LEU A 99 10.83 6.64 -1.54
CA LEU A 99 10.17 5.92 -0.43
C LEU A 99 9.43 6.81 0.58
N SER A 100 9.14 8.06 0.24
CA SER A 100 8.19 8.83 1.02
C SER A 100 6.79 8.27 0.82
N ILE A 101 6.02 8.13 1.91
CA ILE A 101 4.65 7.63 1.83
C ILE A 101 3.76 8.69 1.16
N LEU A 102 3.25 8.41 -0.03
CA LEU A 102 2.26 9.23 -0.73
C LEU A 102 0.87 9.02 -0.15
N LYS A 103 0.52 7.76 0.12
CA LYS A 103 -0.82 7.39 0.56
C LYS A 103 -0.85 6.07 1.30
N ILE A 104 -1.70 6.00 2.32
CA ILE A 104 -2.16 4.74 2.90
C ILE A 104 -3.66 4.65 2.69
N LYS A 105 -4.15 3.43 2.43
CA LYS A 105 -5.58 3.16 2.33
C LYS A 105 -5.93 1.78 2.88
N VAL A 106 -6.82 1.76 3.87
CA VAL A 106 -7.50 0.52 4.29
C VAL A 106 -8.47 0.09 3.18
N LEU A 107 -8.22 -1.09 2.62
CA LEU A 107 -8.94 -1.67 1.51
C LEU A 107 -10.17 -2.44 1.99
N VAL A 108 -9.99 -3.31 2.98
CA VAL A 108 -11.02 -4.16 3.55
C VAL A 108 -10.84 -4.20 5.06
N TYR A 109 -11.92 -3.92 5.80
CA TYR A 109 -11.96 -4.04 7.25
C TYR A 109 -13.16 -4.91 7.60
N ARG A 110 -12.96 -5.96 8.39
CA ARG A 110 -13.92 -7.06 8.57
C ARG A 110 -14.63 -7.06 9.91
N GLU A 111 -14.23 -6.19 10.83
CA GLU A 111 -14.82 -6.11 12.17
C GLU A 111 -15.79 -4.95 12.29
N GLU A 112 -16.71 -5.05 13.25
CA GLU A 112 -17.68 -3.99 13.57
C GLU A 112 -17.01 -2.76 14.20
N TYR A 113 -15.97 -2.98 15.00
CA TYR A 113 -15.27 -1.93 15.74
C TYR A 113 -13.83 -1.77 15.25
N GLY A 114 -13.34 -0.53 15.26
CA GLY A 114 -11.96 -0.22 14.92
C GLY A 114 -11.73 0.19 13.47
N GLY A 115 -12.78 0.23 12.63
CA GLY A 115 -12.71 0.64 11.22
C GLY A 115 -12.32 2.11 11.01
N GLU A 116 -12.28 2.91 12.07
CA GLU A 116 -11.86 4.31 12.12
C GLU A 116 -10.43 4.52 11.59
N ILE A 117 -9.59 3.48 11.62
CA ILE A 117 -8.26 3.48 11.00
C ILE A 117 -8.31 3.73 9.49
N GLY A 118 -9.46 3.50 8.85
CA GLY A 118 -9.69 3.80 7.43
C GLY A 118 -9.92 5.29 7.13
N SER A 119 -10.02 6.14 8.15
CA SER A 119 -10.30 7.56 7.99
C SER A 119 -9.13 8.29 7.33
N SER A 120 -9.44 9.14 6.33
CA SER A 120 -8.39 9.90 5.64
C SER A 120 -7.71 10.92 6.57
N ARG A 121 -8.43 11.40 7.60
CA ARG A 121 -7.89 12.31 8.61
C ARG A 121 -6.79 11.66 9.45
N TRP A 122 -6.98 10.42 9.88
CA TRP A 122 -5.98 9.74 10.69
C TRP A 122 -4.80 9.25 9.83
N LEU A 123 -5.09 8.67 8.66
CA LEU A 123 -4.07 8.15 7.75
C LEU A 123 -3.13 9.23 7.16
N LYS A 124 -3.52 10.50 7.15
CA LYS A 124 -2.65 11.59 6.63
C LYS A 124 -1.38 11.78 7.46
N GLN A 125 -1.36 11.32 8.71
CA GLN A 125 -0.19 11.42 9.60
C GLN A 125 1.03 10.69 9.06
N PHE A 126 0.84 9.69 8.19
CA PHE A 126 1.93 8.94 7.56
C PHE A 126 2.53 9.63 6.34
N LYS A 127 1.83 10.61 5.74
CA LYS A 127 2.22 11.22 4.48
C LYS A 127 3.60 11.88 4.59
N GLY A 128 4.48 11.59 3.63
CA GLY A 128 5.84 12.14 3.56
C GLY A 128 6.87 11.44 4.46
N LYS A 129 6.46 10.52 5.34
CA LYS A 129 7.40 9.77 6.17
C LYS A 129 8.17 8.75 5.34
N THR A 130 9.47 8.64 5.60
CA THR A 130 10.41 7.71 4.96
C THR A 130 11.08 6.78 5.97
N ASP A 131 11.26 7.23 7.22
CA ASP A 131 11.93 6.48 8.28
C ASP A 131 10.91 5.85 9.27
N PRO A 132 10.92 4.51 9.43
CA PRO A 132 10.18 3.78 10.46
C PRO A 132 10.28 4.34 11.88
N LYS A 133 11.41 4.97 12.23
CA LYS A 133 11.63 5.56 13.57
C LYS A 133 10.73 6.78 13.84
N THR A 134 10.23 7.43 12.79
CA THR A 134 9.34 8.61 12.89
C THR A 134 7.86 8.28 12.92
N MET A 135 7.52 7.01 13.16
CA MET A 135 6.13 6.49 13.15
C MET A 135 5.76 5.83 14.48
N LYS A 136 6.29 6.31 15.61
CA LYS A 136 5.98 5.74 16.93
C LYS A 136 4.51 5.95 17.29
N PHE A 137 3.78 4.87 17.47
CA PHE A 137 2.37 4.91 17.89
C PHE A 137 2.21 5.57 19.27
N GLY A 138 1.21 6.45 19.40
CA GLY A 138 0.96 7.25 20.60
C GLY A 138 1.90 8.45 20.77
N HIS A 139 2.86 8.64 19.86
CA HIS A 139 3.78 9.80 19.86
C HIS A 139 3.74 10.51 18.50
N ASP A 140 4.27 9.88 17.45
CA ASP A 140 4.28 10.44 16.10
C ASP A 140 2.99 10.17 15.32
N ILE A 141 2.31 9.08 15.67
CA ILE A 141 1.00 8.69 15.13
C ILE A 141 0.01 8.63 16.27
N GLN A 142 -1.02 9.47 16.22
CA GLN A 142 -2.04 9.57 17.25
C GLN A 142 -2.82 8.26 17.42
N ASN A 143 -3.27 8.00 18.64
CA ASN A 143 -4.24 6.94 18.88
C ASN A 143 -5.64 7.30 18.31
N ILE A 144 -6.51 6.31 18.20
CA ILE A 144 -7.93 6.47 17.94
C ILE A 144 -8.70 5.83 19.10
N SER A 145 -9.49 6.63 19.83
CA SER A 145 -10.38 6.11 20.86
C SER A 145 -11.34 5.06 20.29
N GLY A 146 -11.46 3.91 20.96
CA GLY A 146 -12.28 2.79 20.48
C GLY A 146 -11.64 1.92 19.39
N ALA A 147 -10.49 2.33 18.82
CA ALA A 147 -9.79 1.62 17.77
C ALA A 147 -8.29 1.43 18.05
N THR A 148 -7.88 1.49 19.33
CA THR A 148 -6.46 1.47 19.75
C THR A 148 -5.69 0.26 19.22
N ILE A 149 -6.30 -0.94 19.26
CA ILE A 149 -5.66 -2.19 18.81
C ILE A 149 -5.36 -2.10 17.32
N SER A 150 -6.37 -1.82 16.50
CA SER A 150 -6.24 -1.71 15.05
C SER A 150 -5.31 -0.56 14.64
N ALA A 151 -5.37 0.57 15.34
CA ALA A 151 -4.52 1.74 15.07
C ALA A 151 -3.04 1.45 15.37
N ARG A 152 -2.74 0.79 16.50
CA ARG A 152 -1.38 0.32 16.83
C ARG A 152 -0.88 -0.68 15.80
N SER A 153 -1.71 -1.68 15.49
CA SER A 153 -1.42 -2.75 14.54
C SER A 153 -1.06 -2.21 13.16
N LEU A 154 -1.89 -1.32 12.60
CA LEU A 154 -1.61 -0.67 11.32
C LEU A 154 -0.32 0.18 11.38
N THR A 155 -0.08 0.89 12.48
CA THR A 155 1.13 1.70 12.63
C THR A 155 2.40 0.84 12.63
N GLU A 156 2.41 -0.26 13.37
CA GLU A 156 3.54 -1.19 13.41
C GLU A 156 3.73 -1.92 12.07
N ASP A 157 2.64 -2.27 11.39
CA ASP A 157 2.72 -2.89 10.07
C ASP A 157 3.25 -1.93 9.00
N VAL A 158 2.84 -0.66 9.02
CA VAL A 158 3.40 0.38 8.14
C VAL A 158 4.89 0.59 8.38
N LYS A 159 5.35 0.55 9.65
CA LYS A 159 6.79 0.58 9.97
C LYS A 159 7.51 -0.62 9.39
N LYS A 160 6.94 -1.82 9.53
CA LYS A 160 7.48 -3.06 8.95
C LYS A 160 7.59 -2.94 7.43
N VAL A 161 6.51 -2.58 6.75
CA VAL A 161 6.48 -2.39 5.28
C VAL A 161 7.52 -1.35 4.85
N THR A 162 7.67 -0.25 5.58
CA THR A 162 8.66 0.78 5.25
C THR A 162 10.09 0.24 5.38
N ARG A 163 10.41 -0.56 6.41
CA ARG A 163 11.71 -1.25 6.51
C ARG A 163 11.95 -2.20 5.34
N GLN A 164 10.93 -2.97 4.96
CA GLN A 164 10.99 -3.90 3.84
C GLN A 164 11.29 -3.17 2.52
N MET A 165 10.65 -2.03 2.29
CA MET A 165 10.93 -1.19 1.12
C MET A 165 12.36 -0.65 1.11
N ILE A 166 12.90 -0.26 2.26
CA ILE A 166 14.30 0.18 2.38
C ILE A 166 15.25 -0.97 2.03
N GLU A 167 15.02 -2.18 2.54
CA GLU A 167 15.84 -3.35 2.24
C GLU A 167 15.77 -3.72 0.73
N LEU A 168 14.57 -3.70 0.15
CA LEU A 168 14.38 -3.97 -1.28
C LEU A 168 15.19 -2.97 -2.14
N ARG A 169 15.22 -1.70 -1.75
CA ARG A 169 16.05 -0.68 -2.42
C ARG A 169 17.54 -0.96 -2.25
N GLN A 170 18.00 -1.29 -1.04
CA GLN A 170 19.40 -1.58 -0.76
C GLN A 170 19.92 -2.77 -1.57
N LYS A 171 19.05 -3.75 -1.84
CA LYS A 171 19.34 -4.91 -2.69
C LYS A 171 19.18 -4.65 -4.19
N GLY A 172 18.85 -3.42 -4.61
CA GLY A 172 18.69 -3.05 -6.02
C GLY A 172 17.45 -3.63 -6.70
N ILE A 173 16.47 -4.11 -5.92
CA ILE A 173 15.24 -4.72 -6.44
C ILE A 173 14.27 -3.65 -6.95
N ILE A 174 14.22 -2.49 -6.27
CA ILE A 174 13.32 -1.39 -6.59
C ILE A 174 14.04 -0.09 -6.88
#